data_AF-A0AAD4TAF1-F1
#
_entry.id   AF-A0AAD4TAF1-F1
#
_cell.length_a   1.000
_cell.length_b   1.000
_cell.length_c   1.000
_cell.angle_alpha   90.00
_cell.angle_beta   90.00
_cell.angle_gamma   90.00
#
_symmetry.space_group_name_H-M   'P 1'
#
loop_
_entity.id
_entity.type
_entity.pdbx_description
1 polymer ?
#
loop_
_entity_poly.entity_id
_entity_poly.type
_entity_poly.pdbx_seq_one_letter_code
_entity_poly.pdbx_strand_id
1 'polypeptide(L)'
;FGIGNLRGYMLGDEMVRGVSGGQKKRVTTGEMLVGPARALFMDEISTGLDSSTTFQIVNSIRKTIHIMNGTAVISLLQPAPETYDMFDDIILISDQQIVYQGPRENVTSRKDQRKYWERKDEPYYFIPFHVGRQIGDELATPFNKAKSHPAALTPEIYGISKKELLKACTAREYLLMKRNSFVYIFNLFQLLIQAIIGMTLFFRTELKKETINDGGVYLGALFFALTVILFNGFSELAMTVVKLPVFYKQRDLLFFPPWAYAIPTWILKIPVTIAEVALWVFVTYYVMGFDPNVERLFRQFLLLLFLHQVASGLFRYTEI
;
A
#
# COMPACT_ATOMS: atom_id res chain seq x y z
N PHE A 1 -15.98 14.43 -4.77
CA PHE A 1 -14.51 14.55 -4.77
C PHE A 1 -13.92 15.49 -5.81
N GLY A 2 -14.60 15.85 -6.91
CA GLY A 2 -14.05 16.85 -7.85
C GLY A 2 -12.77 16.41 -8.56
N ILE A 3 -12.57 15.09 -8.73
CA ILE A 3 -11.36 14.48 -9.31
C ILE A 3 -11.52 14.07 -10.78
N GLY A 4 -12.68 14.38 -11.41
CA GLY A 4 -12.97 13.95 -12.79
C GLY A 4 -11.99 14.52 -13.83
N ASN A 5 -11.51 15.74 -13.59
CA ASN A 5 -10.48 16.40 -14.40
C ASN A 5 -9.08 15.78 -14.23
N LEU A 6 -8.85 14.94 -13.23
CA LEU A 6 -7.57 14.24 -13.01
C LEU A 6 -7.50 12.89 -13.71
N ARG A 7 -8.56 12.49 -14.44
CA ARG A 7 -8.59 11.22 -15.16
C ARG A 7 -7.47 11.19 -16.21
N GLY A 8 -6.58 10.18 -16.11
CA GLY A 8 -5.45 10.01 -17.02
C GLY A 8 -4.15 10.69 -16.58
N TYR A 9 -4.19 11.56 -15.57
CA TYR A 9 -2.96 12.16 -15.00
C TYR A 9 -2.21 11.16 -14.12
N MET A 10 -0.88 11.25 -14.11
CA MET A 10 -0.05 10.49 -13.17
C MET A 10 -0.18 11.08 -11.76
N LEU A 11 -0.42 10.22 -10.76
CA LEU A 11 -0.39 10.65 -9.35
C LEU A 11 0.99 11.17 -8.95
N GLY A 12 2.06 10.60 -9.51
CA GLY A 12 3.45 10.95 -9.22
C GLY A 12 3.93 10.42 -7.86
N ASP A 13 5.23 10.32 -7.71
CA ASP A 13 5.95 9.91 -6.50
C ASP A 13 6.89 11.04 -6.04
N GLU A 14 7.90 10.74 -5.22
CA GLU A 14 8.89 11.72 -4.77
C GLU A 14 9.86 12.14 -5.89
N MET A 15 10.10 11.27 -6.87
CA MET A 15 11.04 11.50 -7.97
C MET A 15 10.36 12.08 -9.22
N VAL A 16 9.08 11.76 -9.42
CA VAL A 16 8.27 12.16 -10.58
C VAL A 16 7.09 12.99 -10.09
N ARG A 17 7.12 14.28 -10.43
CA ARG A 17 6.03 15.21 -10.10
C ARG A 17 4.71 14.74 -10.72
N GLY A 18 3.66 14.72 -9.89
CA GLY A 18 2.29 14.41 -10.32
C GLY A 18 1.28 15.39 -9.75
N VAL A 19 0.11 14.88 -9.34
CA VAL A 19 -0.98 15.69 -8.79
C VAL A 19 -0.60 16.32 -7.44
N SER A 20 -1.25 17.41 -7.08
CA SER A 20 -0.97 18.14 -5.83
C SER A 20 -1.30 17.32 -4.58
N GLY A 21 -0.72 17.66 -3.42
CA GLY A 21 -0.98 16.95 -2.16
C GLY A 21 -2.47 16.88 -1.79
N GLY A 22 -3.20 17.99 -1.92
CA GLY A 22 -4.65 18.01 -1.71
C GLY A 22 -5.42 17.15 -2.71
N GLN A 23 -4.97 17.07 -3.97
CA GLN A 23 -5.54 16.15 -4.96
C GLN A 23 -5.27 14.68 -4.60
N LYS A 24 -4.05 14.34 -4.15
CA LYS A 24 -3.71 12.98 -3.66
C LYS A 24 -4.62 12.57 -2.49
N LYS A 25 -4.84 13.48 -1.52
CA LYS A 25 -5.72 13.22 -0.37
C LYS A 25 -7.16 12.96 -0.84
N ARG A 26 -7.71 13.79 -1.75
CA ARG A 26 -9.05 13.57 -2.33
C ARG A 26 -9.20 12.22 -3.04
N VAL A 27 -8.18 11.80 -3.79
CA VAL A 27 -8.17 10.48 -4.45
C VAL A 27 -8.15 9.36 -3.41
N THR A 28 -7.31 9.48 -2.38
CA THR A 28 -7.20 8.47 -1.31
C THR A 28 -8.49 8.34 -0.50
N THR A 29 -9.14 9.46 -0.17
CA THR A 29 -10.46 9.45 0.48
C THR A 29 -11.51 8.82 -0.42
N GLY A 30 -11.49 9.14 -1.72
CA GLY A 30 -12.38 8.50 -2.70
C GLY A 30 -12.16 6.99 -2.77
N GLU A 31 -10.91 6.53 -2.78
CA GLU A 31 -10.55 5.11 -2.76
C GLU A 31 -11.18 4.39 -1.56
N MET A 32 -11.03 4.93 -0.34
CA MET A 32 -11.61 4.37 0.89
C MET A 32 -13.13 4.21 0.86
N LEU A 33 -13.82 5.03 0.06
CA LEU A 33 -15.29 5.02 -0.05
C LEU A 33 -15.83 4.04 -1.09
N VAL A 34 -14.98 3.46 -1.94
CA VAL A 34 -15.38 2.51 -2.99
C VAL A 34 -15.61 1.10 -2.44
N GLY A 35 -15.32 0.86 -1.15
CA GLY A 35 -15.54 -0.43 -0.49
C GLY A 35 -16.98 -0.64 0.02
N PRO A 36 -17.32 -1.88 0.44
CA PRO A 36 -18.62 -2.19 1.03
C PRO A 36 -18.79 -1.63 2.45
N ALA A 37 -17.79 -0.94 3.00
CA ALA A 37 -17.79 -0.46 4.38
C ALA A 37 -18.98 0.47 4.67
N ARG A 38 -19.81 0.08 5.65
CA ARG A 38 -20.93 0.90 6.15
C ARG A 38 -20.57 1.83 7.30
N ALA A 39 -19.46 1.56 7.98
CA ALA A 39 -18.92 2.40 9.05
C ALA A 39 -17.51 2.85 8.66
N LEU A 40 -17.28 4.17 8.65
CA LEU A 40 -16.02 4.77 8.26
C LEU A 40 -15.41 5.54 9.44
N PHE A 41 -14.17 5.24 9.76
CA PHE A 41 -13.42 5.96 10.78
C PHE A 41 -12.31 6.76 10.09
N MET A 42 -12.32 8.06 10.29
CA MET A 42 -11.49 8.99 9.56
C MET A 42 -10.74 9.88 10.54
N ASP A 43 -9.45 9.64 10.67
CA ASP A 43 -8.57 10.43 11.54
C ASP A 43 -7.78 11.46 10.73
N GLU A 44 -7.67 12.68 11.26
CA GLU A 44 -6.81 13.74 10.74
C GLU A 44 -6.97 14.02 9.23
N ILE A 45 -8.22 14.04 8.73
CA ILE A 45 -8.46 14.23 7.29
C ILE A 45 -8.18 15.65 6.81
N SER A 46 -8.18 16.64 7.71
CA SER A 46 -7.92 18.06 7.41
C SER A 46 -6.44 18.44 7.49
N THR A 47 -5.57 17.58 8.03
CA THR A 47 -4.15 17.91 8.23
C THR A 47 -3.45 18.18 6.89
N GLY A 48 -2.82 19.36 6.78
CA GLY A 48 -2.11 19.79 5.59
C GLY A 48 -3.01 20.28 4.44
N LEU A 49 -4.29 20.55 4.70
CA LEU A 49 -5.24 21.09 3.72
C LEU A 49 -5.69 22.50 4.10
N ASP A 50 -6.06 23.28 3.08
CA ASP A 50 -6.76 24.54 3.27
C ASP A 50 -8.23 24.30 3.69
N SER A 51 -8.85 25.31 4.29
CA SER A 51 -10.24 25.24 4.77
C SER A 51 -11.24 24.92 3.66
N SER A 52 -11.02 25.45 2.45
CA SER A 52 -11.92 25.22 1.31
C SER A 52 -11.85 23.78 0.81
N THR A 53 -10.64 23.20 0.70
CA THR A 53 -10.46 21.80 0.32
C THR A 53 -11.02 20.86 1.38
N THR A 54 -10.82 21.17 2.67
CA THR A 54 -11.38 20.40 3.79
C THR A 54 -12.90 20.35 3.70
N PHE A 55 -13.55 21.50 3.54
CA PHE A 55 -15.00 21.60 3.37
C PHE A 55 -15.50 20.74 2.19
N GLN A 56 -14.82 20.78 1.04
CA GLN A 56 -15.19 19.97 -0.13
C GLN A 56 -15.08 18.46 0.11
N ILE A 57 -14.06 18.03 0.87
CA ILE A 57 -13.85 16.62 1.24
C ILE A 57 -14.96 16.16 2.18
N VAL A 58 -15.19 16.89 3.28
CA VAL A 58 -16.23 16.56 4.27
C VAL A 58 -17.61 16.53 3.63
N ASN A 59 -17.94 17.51 2.78
CA ASN A 59 -19.20 17.53 2.04
C ASN A 59 -19.35 16.31 1.10
N SER A 60 -18.25 15.89 0.44
CA SER A 60 -18.26 14.71 -0.42
C SER A 60 -18.48 13.42 0.39
N ILE A 61 -17.83 13.31 1.55
CA ILE A 61 -18.00 12.19 2.48
C ILE A 61 -19.45 12.13 2.96
N ARG A 62 -19.99 13.24 3.48
CA ARG A 62 -21.38 13.36 3.94
C ARG A 62 -22.38 12.90 2.88
N LYS A 63 -22.26 13.41 1.65
CA LYS A 63 -23.12 13.00 0.53
C LYS A 63 -23.04 11.50 0.25
N THR A 64 -21.83 10.94 0.28
CA THR A 64 -21.62 9.50 0.05
C THR A 64 -22.26 8.65 1.14
N ILE A 65 -22.11 9.05 2.40
CA ILE A 65 -22.70 8.39 3.56
C ILE A 65 -24.23 8.39 3.48
N HIS A 66 -24.85 9.53 3.13
CA HIS A 66 -26.30 9.61 2.97
C HIS A 66 -26.81 8.72 1.83
N ILE A 67 -26.08 8.62 0.71
CA ILE A 67 -26.45 7.75 -0.42
C ILE A 67 -26.31 6.27 -0.05
N MET A 68 -25.22 5.91 0.63
CA MET A 68 -24.90 4.53 1.00
C MET A 68 -25.60 4.05 2.29
N ASN A 69 -26.32 4.96 2.96
CA ASN A 69 -26.91 4.77 4.29
C ASN A 69 -25.89 4.23 5.31
N GLY A 70 -24.71 4.85 5.35
CA GLY A 70 -23.61 4.50 6.25
C GLY A 70 -23.51 5.41 7.46
N THR A 71 -22.43 5.25 8.21
CA THR A 71 -22.03 6.12 9.34
C THR A 71 -20.56 6.46 9.19
N ALA A 72 -20.17 7.70 9.50
CA ALA A 72 -18.76 8.03 9.65
C ALA A 72 -18.48 8.80 10.92
N VAL A 73 -17.34 8.48 11.52
CA VAL A 73 -16.76 9.22 12.64
C VAL A 73 -15.50 9.89 12.11
N ILE A 74 -15.45 11.21 12.20
CA ILE A 74 -14.36 12.03 11.67
C ILE A 74 -13.75 12.84 12.81
N SER A 75 -12.44 12.75 12.99
CA SER A 75 -11.69 13.68 13.84
C SER A 75 -11.25 14.90 13.01
N LEU A 76 -11.45 16.09 13.55
CA LEU A 76 -11.02 17.34 12.92
C LEU A 76 -10.31 18.22 13.94
N LEU A 77 -9.13 18.72 13.57
CA LEU A 77 -8.42 19.72 14.35
C LEU A 77 -8.91 21.11 13.93
N GLN A 78 -9.59 21.82 14.83
CA GLN A 78 -10.07 23.20 14.64
C GLN A 78 -10.79 23.44 13.30
N PRO A 79 -11.94 22.79 13.05
CA PRO A 79 -12.68 22.96 11.81
C PRO A 79 -13.18 24.40 11.65
N ALA A 80 -13.19 24.90 10.41
CA ALA A 80 -13.88 26.14 10.08
C ALA A 80 -15.40 26.01 10.37
N PRO A 81 -16.10 27.10 10.75
CA PRO A 81 -17.51 27.05 11.11
C PRO A 81 -18.39 26.35 10.05
N GLU A 82 -18.11 26.59 8.78
CA GLU A 82 -18.85 26.02 7.66
C GLU A 82 -18.65 24.50 7.55
N THR A 83 -17.51 23.98 8.00
CA THR A 83 -17.23 22.54 8.05
C THR A 83 -17.85 21.93 9.31
N TYR A 84 -17.80 22.64 10.43
CA TYR A 84 -18.44 22.22 11.69
C TYR A 84 -19.95 22.02 11.50
N ASP A 85 -20.61 22.90 10.75
CA ASP A 85 -22.05 22.83 10.47
C ASP A 85 -22.48 21.67 9.57
N MET A 86 -21.54 20.88 9.03
CA MET A 86 -21.85 19.69 8.24
C MET A 86 -22.18 18.44 9.08
N PHE A 87 -21.84 18.46 10.36
CA PHE A 87 -21.96 17.29 11.23
C PHE A 87 -23.32 17.26 11.93
N ASP A 88 -23.90 16.06 11.97
CA ASP A 88 -25.17 15.81 12.67
C ASP A 88 -24.93 15.76 14.19
N ASP A 89 -23.95 14.97 14.63
CA ASP A 89 -23.53 14.81 16.03
C ASP A 89 -22.07 15.21 16.25
N ILE A 90 -21.75 15.66 17.46
CA ILE A 90 -20.41 16.04 17.90
C ILE A 90 -19.99 15.22 19.11
N ILE A 91 -18.76 14.74 19.11
CA ILE A 91 -18.09 14.12 20.25
C ILE A 91 -16.97 15.07 20.70
N LEU A 92 -17.04 15.57 21.93
CA LEU A 92 -16.01 16.38 22.56
C LEU A 92 -15.24 15.55 23.58
N ILE A 93 -13.92 15.48 23.43
CA ILE A 93 -13.03 14.75 24.33
C ILE A 93 -12.09 15.77 25.00
N SER A 94 -11.97 15.71 26.33
CA SER A 94 -11.01 16.47 27.14
C SER A 94 -10.43 15.54 28.19
N ASP A 95 -9.11 15.61 28.42
CA ASP A 95 -8.43 14.83 29.46
C ASP A 95 -8.78 13.33 29.44
N GLN A 96 -8.84 12.75 28.23
CA GLN A 96 -9.19 11.34 27.97
C GLN A 96 -10.62 10.95 28.38
N GLN A 97 -11.48 11.93 28.67
CA GLN A 97 -12.89 11.73 28.96
C GLN A 97 -13.78 12.37 27.89
N ILE A 98 -14.89 11.71 27.58
CA ILE A 98 -15.94 12.28 26.74
C ILE A 98 -16.68 13.32 27.58
N VAL A 99 -16.53 14.59 27.22
CA VAL A 99 -17.20 15.71 27.89
C VAL A 99 -18.60 15.92 27.31
N TYR A 100 -18.77 15.62 26.01
CA TYR A 100 -20.03 15.78 25.31
C TYR A 100 -20.12 14.77 24.16
N GLN A 101 -21.31 14.22 23.95
CA GLN A 101 -21.67 13.43 22.77
C GLN A 101 -23.15 13.67 22.48
N GLY A 102 -23.47 14.12 21.27
CA GLY A 102 -24.86 14.33 20.86
C GLY A 102 -25.02 15.36 19.73
N PRO A 103 -26.26 15.81 19.48
CA PRO A 103 -26.58 16.68 18.37
C PRO A 103 -25.80 18.00 18.42
N ARG A 104 -25.20 18.39 17.30
CA ARG A 104 -24.40 19.63 17.18
C ARG A 104 -25.13 20.86 17.74
N GLU A 105 -26.45 20.94 17.57
CA GLU A 105 -27.30 22.05 18.02
C GLU A 105 -27.30 22.25 19.54
N ASN A 106 -27.09 21.16 20.30
CA ASN A 106 -27.07 21.17 21.76
C ASN A 106 -25.68 21.50 22.33
N VAL A 107 -24.67 21.67 21.46
CA VAL A 107 -23.31 22.04 21.86
C VAL A 107 -23.29 23.52 22.25
N THR A 108 -23.61 23.83 23.50
CA THR A 108 -23.36 25.16 24.07
C THR A 108 -21.90 25.21 24.54
N SER A 109 -21.09 26.13 24.01
CA SER A 109 -19.70 26.30 24.48
C SER A 109 -19.65 26.62 25.97
N ARG A 110 -18.53 26.40 26.67
CA ARG A 110 -18.35 26.78 28.09
C ARG A 110 -18.66 28.27 28.36
N LYS A 111 -18.48 29.13 27.34
CA LYS A 111 -18.81 30.57 27.36
C LYS A 111 -20.28 30.83 27.03
N ASP A 112 -20.90 29.99 26.21
CA ASP A 112 -22.30 30.12 25.80
C ASP A 112 -23.28 29.42 26.75
N GLN A 113 -22.86 28.39 27.50
CA GLN A 113 -23.68 27.72 28.52
C GLN A 113 -24.15 28.71 29.58
N ARG A 114 -23.33 29.73 29.90
CA ARG A 114 -23.72 30.82 30.80
C ARG A 114 -24.91 31.65 30.29
N LYS A 115 -25.12 31.76 28.97
CA LYS A 115 -26.25 32.52 28.38
C LYS A 115 -27.59 31.80 28.57
N TYR A 116 -27.56 30.47 28.72
CA TYR A 116 -28.74 29.62 28.90
C TYR A 116 -28.97 29.27 30.38
N TRP A 117 -28.27 29.94 31.31
CA TRP A 117 -28.41 29.71 32.73
C TRP A 117 -29.75 30.26 33.24
N GLU A 118 -30.68 29.36 33.52
CA GLU A 118 -32.05 29.68 33.94
C GLU A 118 -32.10 30.21 35.39
N ARG A 119 -31.17 29.77 36.25
CA ARG A 119 -31.11 30.13 37.68
C ARG A 119 -30.30 31.40 37.91
N LYS A 120 -30.85 32.55 37.54
CA LYS A 120 -30.17 33.86 37.67
C LYS A 120 -29.68 34.20 39.08
N ASP A 121 -30.19 33.50 40.09
CA ASP A 121 -29.92 33.73 41.52
C ASP A 121 -28.73 32.91 42.04
N GLU A 122 -28.22 31.95 41.26
CA GLU A 122 -27.06 31.12 41.61
C GLU A 122 -25.81 31.53 40.81
N PRO A 123 -24.60 31.52 41.43
CA PRO A 123 -23.36 31.73 40.69
C PRO A 123 -23.16 30.61 39.67
N TYR A 124 -22.89 30.99 38.42
CA TYR A 124 -22.67 30.03 37.33
C TYR A 124 -21.50 29.07 37.65
N TYR A 125 -21.81 27.78 37.67
CA TYR A 125 -20.83 26.70 37.63
C TYR A 125 -21.03 25.91 36.33
N PHE A 126 -19.92 25.55 35.69
CA PHE A 126 -19.98 24.73 34.49
C PHE A 126 -20.56 23.36 34.84
N ILE A 127 -21.67 22.99 34.23
CA ILE A 127 -22.27 21.68 34.42
C ILE A 127 -21.66 20.74 33.36
N PRO A 128 -20.85 19.74 33.77
CA PRO A 128 -20.45 18.69 32.85
C PRO A 128 -21.69 17.95 32.39
N PHE A 129 -21.87 17.82 31.07
CA PHE A 129 -23.07 17.24 30.48
C PHE A 129 -23.29 15.81 31.01
N HIS A 130 -24.48 15.55 31.57
CA HIS A 130 -24.88 14.24 32.10
C HIS A 130 -24.95 13.15 31.00
N VAL A 131 -25.06 13.58 29.74
CA VAL A 131 -25.16 12.73 28.54
C VAL A 131 -23.98 11.76 28.42
N GLY A 132 -22.76 12.19 28.81
CA GLY A 132 -21.57 11.33 28.76
C GLY A 132 -21.62 10.14 29.73
N ARG A 133 -22.23 10.29 30.91
CA ARG A 133 -22.42 9.18 31.86
C ARG A 133 -23.49 8.22 31.39
N GLN A 134 -24.62 8.74 30.90
CA GLN A 134 -25.72 7.92 30.40
C GLN A 134 -25.28 7.03 29.22
N ILE A 135 -24.49 7.57 28.28
CA ILE A 135 -23.95 6.77 27.17
C ILE A 135 -22.94 5.74 27.67
N GLY A 136 -22.12 6.08 28.68
CA GLY A 136 -21.24 5.11 29.33
C GLY A 136 -22.02 3.93 29.91
N ASP A 137 -23.16 4.19 30.55
CA ASP A 137 -24.05 3.17 31.09
C ASP A 137 -24.75 2.37 29.97
N GLU A 138 -25.18 3.02 28.88
CA GLU A 138 -25.77 2.36 27.70
C GLU A 138 -24.75 1.45 26.98
N LEU A 139 -23.52 1.92 26.77
CA LEU A 139 -22.43 1.15 26.16
C LEU A 139 -21.92 0.01 27.08
N ALA A 140 -22.05 0.16 28.40
CA ALA A 140 -21.75 -0.90 29.36
C ALA A 140 -22.73 -2.08 29.26
N THR A 141 -23.94 -1.84 28.73
CA THR A 141 -24.88 -2.93 28.41
C THR A 141 -24.44 -3.65 27.13
N PRO A 142 -24.23 -4.99 27.16
CA PRO A 142 -23.80 -5.73 25.98
C PRO A 142 -24.84 -5.65 24.86
N PHE A 143 -24.44 -5.11 23.71
CA PHE A 143 -25.34 -4.99 22.57
C PHE A 143 -25.71 -6.37 21.98
N ASN A 144 -27.01 -6.68 21.95
CA ASN A 144 -27.51 -7.94 21.43
C ASN A 144 -27.60 -7.91 19.89
N LYS A 145 -26.66 -8.60 19.22
CA LYS A 145 -26.59 -8.73 17.76
C LYS A 145 -27.87 -9.29 17.11
N ALA A 146 -28.67 -10.09 17.84
CA ALA A 146 -29.92 -10.65 17.31
C ALA A 146 -31.02 -9.59 17.10
N LYS A 147 -30.92 -8.43 17.77
CA LYS A 147 -31.84 -7.30 17.58
C LYS A 147 -31.41 -6.35 16.45
N SER A 148 -30.25 -6.59 15.83
CA SER A 148 -29.73 -5.74 14.76
C SER A 148 -30.43 -6.02 13.44
N HIS A 149 -30.72 -4.96 12.69
CA HIS A 149 -31.21 -5.10 11.33
C HIS A 149 -30.16 -5.85 10.46
N PRO A 150 -30.54 -6.82 9.61
CA PRO A 150 -29.58 -7.59 8.80
C PRO A 150 -28.71 -6.74 7.87
N ALA A 151 -29.17 -5.53 7.52
CA ALA A 151 -28.43 -4.56 6.74
C ALA A 151 -27.57 -3.58 7.58
N ALA A 152 -27.50 -3.72 8.91
CA ALA A 152 -26.71 -2.82 9.75
C ALA A 152 -25.20 -2.99 9.52
N LEU A 153 -24.74 -4.21 9.27
CA LEU A 153 -23.34 -4.55 9.00
C LEU A 153 -23.23 -5.40 7.73
N THR A 154 -22.15 -5.21 6.98
CA THR A 154 -21.90 -6.01 5.78
C THR A 154 -21.36 -7.40 6.16
N PRO A 155 -21.99 -8.49 5.71
CA PRO A 155 -21.50 -9.84 6.00
C PRO A 155 -20.25 -10.19 5.19
N GLU A 156 -20.06 -9.55 4.03
CA GLU A 156 -18.91 -9.78 3.17
C GLU A 156 -17.77 -8.81 3.51
N ILE A 157 -16.56 -9.38 3.62
CA ILE A 157 -15.33 -8.64 3.94
C ILE A 157 -14.83 -7.86 2.71
N TYR A 158 -15.08 -8.38 1.51
CA TYR A 158 -14.60 -7.82 0.25
C TYR A 158 -15.77 -7.44 -0.66
N GLY A 159 -15.64 -6.36 -1.42
CA GLY A 159 -16.73 -5.85 -2.27
C GLY A 159 -16.97 -6.61 -3.58
N ILE A 160 -16.04 -7.49 -3.99
CA ILE A 160 -16.13 -8.26 -5.25
C ILE A 160 -15.62 -9.69 -5.04
N SER A 161 -15.87 -10.57 -6.02
CA SER A 161 -15.47 -11.97 -5.95
C SER A 161 -13.93 -12.15 -5.89
N LYS A 162 -13.46 -13.21 -5.22
CA LYS A 162 -12.01 -13.52 -5.11
C LYS A 162 -11.30 -13.63 -6.46
N LYS A 163 -12.00 -14.12 -7.49
CA LYS A 163 -11.47 -14.25 -8.86
C LYS A 163 -11.29 -12.89 -9.53
N GLU A 164 -12.24 -11.98 -9.35
CA GLU A 164 -12.16 -10.61 -9.87
C GLU A 164 -11.12 -9.79 -9.14
N LEU A 165 -10.98 -9.95 -7.82
CA LEU A 165 -9.88 -9.37 -7.04
C LEU A 165 -8.53 -9.79 -7.62
N LEU A 166 -8.32 -11.09 -7.83
CA LEU A 166 -7.08 -11.59 -8.42
C LEU A 166 -6.84 -11.00 -9.80
N LYS A 167 -7.87 -10.96 -10.67
CA LYS A 167 -7.77 -10.35 -12.01
C LYS A 167 -7.41 -8.87 -11.95
N ALA A 168 -8.04 -8.11 -11.05
CA ALA A 168 -7.79 -6.68 -10.86
C ALA A 168 -6.37 -6.42 -10.33
N CYS A 169 -5.92 -7.19 -9.33
CA CYS A 169 -4.56 -7.13 -8.80
C CYS A 169 -3.51 -7.46 -9.87
N THR A 170 -3.75 -8.50 -10.68
CA THR A 170 -2.86 -8.84 -11.81
C THR A 170 -2.81 -7.72 -12.85
N ALA A 171 -3.96 -7.17 -13.24
CA ALA A 171 -4.00 -6.07 -14.21
C ALA A 171 -3.28 -4.82 -13.70
N ARG A 172 -3.45 -4.49 -12.40
CA ARG A 172 -2.74 -3.41 -11.74
C ARG A 172 -1.23 -3.63 -11.76
N GLU A 173 -0.75 -4.81 -11.34
CA GLU A 173 0.69 -5.07 -11.27
C GLU A 173 1.32 -5.07 -12.67
N TYR A 174 0.66 -5.67 -13.67
CA TYR A 174 1.12 -5.60 -15.05
C TYR A 174 1.21 -4.16 -15.58
N LEU A 175 0.22 -3.32 -15.28
CA LEU A 175 0.23 -1.91 -15.66
C LEU A 175 1.37 -1.13 -14.98
N LEU A 176 1.63 -1.40 -13.70
CA LEU A 176 2.74 -0.80 -12.97
C LEU A 176 4.09 -1.24 -13.55
N MET A 177 4.26 -2.53 -13.86
CA MET A 177 5.46 -3.05 -14.51
C MET A 177 5.69 -2.39 -15.88
N LYS A 178 4.64 -2.23 -16.69
CA LYS A 178 4.73 -1.58 -18.00
C LYS A 178 5.14 -0.10 -17.88
N ARG A 179 4.59 0.63 -16.92
CA ARG A 179 4.90 2.05 -16.68
C ARG A 179 6.32 2.24 -16.15
N ASN A 180 6.80 1.33 -15.30
CA ASN A 180 8.15 1.33 -14.77
C ASN A 180 9.10 0.42 -15.57
N SER A 181 8.80 0.19 -16.86
CA SER A 181 9.59 -0.67 -17.75
C SER A 181 11.05 -0.24 -17.86
N PHE A 182 11.31 1.06 -17.71
CA PHE A 182 12.67 1.62 -17.68
C PHE A 182 13.58 0.92 -16.67
N VAL A 183 13.08 0.61 -15.47
CA VAL A 183 13.89 -0.05 -14.42
C VAL A 183 14.33 -1.44 -14.86
N TYR A 184 13.43 -2.21 -15.47
CA TYR A 184 13.75 -3.56 -15.97
C TYR A 184 14.72 -3.52 -17.15
N ILE A 185 14.57 -2.54 -18.05
CA ILE A 185 15.50 -2.34 -19.18
C ILE A 185 16.89 -1.96 -18.65
N PHE A 186 16.94 -1.05 -17.68
CA PHE A 186 18.19 -0.62 -17.04
C PHE A 186 18.90 -1.79 -16.36
N ASN A 187 18.17 -2.63 -15.62
CA ASN A 187 18.72 -3.84 -15.00
C ASN A 187 19.30 -4.81 -16.03
N LEU A 188 18.60 -5.06 -17.15
CA LEU A 188 19.12 -5.91 -18.23
C LEU A 188 20.41 -5.34 -18.84
N PHE A 189 20.48 -4.01 -19.02
CA PHE A 189 21.67 -3.34 -19.52
C PHE A 189 22.84 -3.42 -18.53
N GLN A 190 22.57 -3.21 -17.24
CA GLN A 190 23.56 -3.38 -16.18
C GLN A 190 24.10 -4.81 -16.13
N LEU A 191 23.21 -5.81 -16.24
CA LEU A 191 23.58 -7.22 -16.28
C LEU A 191 24.43 -7.55 -17.51
N LEU A 192 24.14 -6.95 -18.67
CA LEU A 192 24.96 -7.09 -19.88
C LEU A 192 26.38 -6.56 -19.67
N ILE A 193 26.55 -5.41 -19.00
CA ILE A 193 27.88 -4.87 -18.68
C ILE A 193 28.63 -5.83 -17.75
N GLN A 194 27.97 -6.34 -16.71
CA GLN A 194 28.58 -7.32 -15.80
C GLN A 194 28.94 -8.62 -16.51
N ALA A 195 28.13 -9.07 -17.47
CA ALA A 195 28.43 -10.23 -18.30
C ALA A 195 29.66 -9.99 -19.17
N ILE A 196 29.81 -8.80 -19.77
CA ILE A 196 31.01 -8.42 -20.54
C ILE A 196 32.26 -8.42 -19.67
N ILE A 197 32.19 -7.85 -18.47
CA ILE A 197 33.31 -7.87 -17.51
C ILE A 197 33.65 -9.30 -17.10
N GLY A 198 32.65 -10.14 -16.84
CA GLY A 198 32.85 -11.54 -16.52
C GLY A 198 33.53 -12.30 -17.67
N MET A 199 33.07 -12.07 -18.90
CA MET A 199 33.66 -12.67 -20.10
C MET A 199 35.12 -12.30 -20.27
N THR A 200 35.50 -11.03 -20.07
CA THR A 200 36.89 -10.61 -20.24
C THR A 200 37.79 -11.14 -19.12
N LEU A 201 37.29 -11.19 -17.88
CA LEU A 201 38.02 -11.70 -16.73
C LEU A 201 38.33 -13.20 -16.83
N PHE A 202 37.37 -13.98 -17.33
CA PHE A 202 37.45 -15.44 -17.42
C PHE A 202 37.59 -15.95 -18.87
N PHE A 203 38.05 -15.09 -19.78
CA PHE A 203 38.16 -15.42 -21.20
C PHE A 203 39.08 -16.63 -21.43
N ARG A 204 38.52 -17.79 -21.82
CA ARG A 204 39.28 -19.01 -22.13
C ARG A 204 38.55 -19.85 -23.18
N THR A 205 39.20 -20.08 -24.31
CA THR A 205 38.65 -20.88 -25.43
C THR A 205 38.75 -22.40 -25.22
N GLU A 206 39.71 -22.90 -24.42
CA GLU A 206 39.81 -24.31 -24.04
C GLU A 206 40.33 -24.48 -22.61
N LEU A 207 39.53 -25.08 -21.73
CA LEU A 207 39.94 -25.45 -20.37
C LEU A 207 40.48 -26.88 -20.36
N LYS A 208 41.80 -27.04 -20.18
CA LYS A 208 42.42 -28.35 -19.97
C LYS A 208 42.04 -28.86 -18.57
N LYS A 209 41.33 -29.98 -18.50
CA LYS A 209 40.70 -30.50 -17.26
C LYS A 209 41.66 -31.22 -16.30
N GLU A 210 42.97 -31.04 -16.48
CA GLU A 210 44.00 -31.89 -15.86
C GLU A 210 44.81 -31.17 -14.77
N THR A 211 44.70 -29.85 -14.62
CA THR A 211 45.51 -29.07 -13.67
C THR A 211 44.66 -28.51 -12.51
N ILE A 212 45.20 -28.56 -11.27
CA ILE A 212 44.56 -27.96 -10.08
C ILE A 212 44.29 -26.46 -10.26
N ASN A 213 45.20 -25.73 -10.93
CA ASN A 213 45.03 -24.31 -11.23
C ASN A 213 43.82 -24.01 -12.13
N ASP A 214 43.55 -24.88 -13.11
CA ASP A 214 42.40 -24.72 -14.00
C ASP A 214 41.07 -25.01 -13.26
N GLY A 215 41.09 -25.95 -12.30
CA GLY A 215 39.97 -26.18 -11.39
C GLY A 215 39.66 -24.96 -10.50
N GLY A 216 40.69 -24.27 -10.00
CA GLY A 216 40.53 -23.04 -9.22
C GLY A 216 39.87 -21.91 -10.02
N VAL A 217 40.28 -21.70 -11.27
CA VAL A 217 39.68 -20.70 -12.17
C VAL A 217 38.23 -21.05 -12.50
N TYR A 218 37.93 -22.32 -12.74
CA TYR A 218 36.58 -22.81 -13.00
C TYR A 218 35.62 -22.56 -11.82
N LEU A 219 36.06 -22.89 -10.60
CA LEU A 219 35.30 -22.61 -9.39
C LEU A 219 35.13 -21.10 -9.17
N GLY A 220 36.15 -20.30 -9.49
CA GLY A 220 36.09 -18.83 -9.46
C GLY A 220 35.03 -18.27 -10.41
N ALA A 221 34.98 -18.76 -11.65
CA ALA A 221 33.97 -18.35 -12.63
C ALA A 221 32.55 -18.73 -12.20
N LEU A 222 32.35 -19.95 -11.66
CA LEU A 222 31.06 -20.36 -11.10
C LEU A 222 30.65 -19.49 -9.91
N PHE A 223 31.56 -19.26 -8.97
CA PHE A 223 31.30 -18.40 -7.82
C PHE A 223 30.96 -16.97 -8.25
N PHE A 224 31.64 -16.43 -9.24
CA PHE A 224 31.36 -15.12 -9.79
C PHE A 224 29.96 -15.05 -10.43
N ALA A 225 29.59 -16.06 -11.23
CA ALA A 225 28.25 -16.16 -11.80
C ALA A 225 27.15 -16.23 -10.72
N LEU A 226 27.36 -17.05 -9.69
CA LEU A 226 26.43 -17.13 -8.55
C LEU A 226 26.29 -15.78 -7.85
N THR A 227 27.41 -15.08 -7.62
CA THR A 227 27.43 -13.78 -6.95
C THR A 227 26.69 -12.72 -7.77
N VAL A 228 26.95 -12.61 -9.08
CA VAL A 228 26.28 -11.62 -9.94
C VAL A 228 24.76 -11.86 -9.97
N ILE A 229 24.33 -13.11 -10.15
CA ILE A 229 22.89 -13.46 -10.17
C ILE A 229 22.23 -13.17 -8.82
N LEU A 230 22.90 -13.46 -7.70
CA LEU A 230 22.40 -13.16 -6.36
C LEU A 230 22.21 -11.65 -6.13
N PHE A 231 23.19 -10.83 -6.50
CA PHE A 231 23.12 -9.38 -6.35
C PHE A 231 22.13 -8.73 -7.32
N ASN A 232 21.91 -9.29 -8.51
CA ASN A 232 20.91 -8.75 -9.42
C ASN A 232 19.50 -8.82 -8.80
N GLY A 233 19.19 -9.90 -8.08
CA GLY A 233 17.95 -10.05 -7.32
C GLY A 233 17.71 -8.96 -6.26
N PHE A 234 18.77 -8.29 -5.77
CA PHE A 234 18.66 -7.19 -4.81
C PHE A 234 18.00 -5.94 -5.41
N SER A 235 18.25 -5.64 -6.69
CA SER A 235 17.66 -4.46 -7.36
C SER A 235 16.12 -4.50 -7.39
N GLU A 236 15.54 -5.69 -7.44
CA GLU A 236 14.08 -5.87 -7.39
C GLU A 236 13.47 -5.60 -6.01
N LEU A 237 14.27 -5.67 -4.94
CA LEU A 237 13.80 -5.50 -3.57
C LEU A 237 13.49 -4.06 -3.27
N ALA A 238 14.36 -3.15 -3.66
CA ALA A 238 14.15 -1.72 -3.46
C ALA A 238 12.76 -1.29 -4.00
N MET A 239 12.36 -1.82 -5.16
CA MET A 239 11.03 -1.59 -5.72
C MET A 239 9.89 -2.22 -4.91
N THR A 240 10.12 -3.35 -4.27
CA THR A 240 9.12 -4.03 -3.42
C THR A 240 8.92 -3.27 -2.11
N VAL A 241 10.00 -2.79 -1.49
CA VAL A 241 9.98 -2.01 -0.24
C VAL A 241 9.14 -0.74 -0.39
N VAL A 242 9.34 -0.01 -1.50
CA VAL A 242 8.57 1.21 -1.80
C VAL A 242 7.05 0.94 -1.88
N LYS A 243 6.64 -0.28 -2.25
CA LYS A 243 5.22 -0.67 -2.34
C LYS A 243 4.62 -1.11 -1.00
N LEU A 244 5.43 -1.49 0.00
CA LEU A 244 4.96 -2.07 1.26
C LEU A 244 4.00 -1.16 2.05
N PRO A 245 4.28 0.14 2.25
CA PRO A 245 3.36 1.00 3.00
C PRO A 245 1.96 1.07 2.37
N VAL A 246 1.90 1.10 1.04
CA VAL A 246 0.64 1.10 0.27
C VAL A 246 -0.07 -0.24 0.42
N PHE A 247 0.68 -1.35 0.36
CA PHE A 247 0.13 -2.68 0.58
C PHE A 247 -0.51 -2.82 1.96
N TYR A 248 0.21 -2.45 3.03
CA TYR A 248 -0.31 -2.54 4.39
C TYR A 248 -1.56 -1.68 4.58
N LYS A 249 -1.53 -0.44 4.09
CA LYS A 249 -2.71 0.44 4.12
C LYS A 249 -3.92 -0.16 3.41
N GLN A 250 -3.76 -0.71 2.21
CA GLN A 250 -4.86 -1.30 1.45
C GLN A 250 -5.35 -2.63 2.06
N ARG A 251 -4.45 -3.42 2.65
CA ARG A 251 -4.78 -4.65 3.36
C ARG A 251 -5.63 -4.35 4.59
N ASP A 252 -5.23 -3.36 5.39
CA ASP A 252 -5.91 -3.00 6.64
C ASP A 252 -7.27 -2.35 6.35
N LEU A 253 -7.42 -1.70 5.19
CA LEU A 253 -8.70 -1.23 4.65
C LEU A 253 -9.51 -2.31 3.91
N LEU A 254 -9.08 -3.58 3.96
CA LEU A 254 -9.80 -4.74 3.42
C LEU A 254 -10.07 -4.67 1.90
N PHE A 255 -9.19 -4.03 1.11
CA PHE A 255 -9.35 -4.00 -0.35
C PHE A 255 -9.16 -5.38 -1.00
N PHE A 256 -8.17 -6.14 -0.53
CA PHE A 256 -7.85 -7.46 -1.05
C PHE A 256 -7.14 -8.31 0.01
N PRO A 257 -7.25 -9.64 -0.07
CA PRO A 257 -6.46 -10.53 0.78
C PRO A 257 -4.97 -10.53 0.36
N PRO A 258 -4.03 -10.79 1.29
CA PRO A 258 -2.58 -10.77 0.98
C PRO A 258 -2.16 -11.66 -0.20
N TRP A 259 -2.76 -12.84 -0.34
CA TRP A 259 -2.44 -13.77 -1.43
C TRP A 259 -2.79 -13.21 -2.82
N ALA A 260 -3.84 -12.38 -2.93
CA ALA A 260 -4.27 -11.79 -4.20
C ALA A 260 -3.27 -10.73 -4.70
N TYR A 261 -2.46 -10.18 -3.80
CA TYR A 261 -1.35 -9.29 -4.15
C TYR A 261 -0.05 -10.06 -4.42
N ALA A 262 0.26 -11.06 -3.58
CA ALA A 262 1.53 -11.80 -3.66
C ALA A 262 1.63 -12.68 -4.92
N ILE A 263 0.58 -13.42 -5.27
CA ILE A 263 0.60 -14.38 -6.38
C ILE A 263 0.85 -13.69 -7.74
N PRO A 264 0.12 -12.62 -8.13
CA PRO A 264 0.37 -11.95 -9.40
C PRO A 264 1.77 -11.35 -9.49
N THR A 265 2.24 -10.74 -8.40
CA THR A 265 3.57 -10.13 -8.33
C THR A 265 4.67 -11.16 -8.53
N TRP A 266 4.52 -12.36 -7.98
CA TRP A 266 5.46 -13.45 -8.21
C TRP A 266 5.39 -13.98 -9.65
N ILE A 267 4.19 -14.31 -10.15
CA ILE A 267 4.01 -14.90 -11.49
C ILE A 267 4.52 -13.96 -12.59
N LEU A 268 4.20 -12.67 -12.52
CA LEU A 268 4.59 -11.70 -13.55
C LEU A 268 6.10 -11.45 -13.61
N LYS A 269 6.83 -11.72 -12.52
CA LYS A 269 8.29 -11.61 -12.47
C LYS A 269 9.01 -12.81 -13.07
N ILE A 270 8.40 -13.99 -13.12
CA ILE A 270 9.06 -15.21 -13.64
C ILE A 270 9.63 -15.00 -15.06
N PRO A 271 8.89 -14.46 -16.04
CA PRO A 271 9.44 -14.22 -17.38
C PRO A 271 10.63 -13.25 -17.39
N VAL A 272 10.64 -12.25 -16.50
CA VAL A 272 11.76 -11.29 -16.38
C VAL A 272 13.01 -12.01 -15.88
N THR A 273 12.89 -12.81 -14.81
CA THR A 273 14.02 -13.59 -14.28
C THR A 273 14.55 -14.62 -15.29
N ILE A 274 13.68 -15.22 -16.10
CA ILE A 274 14.07 -16.12 -17.19
C ILE A 274 14.92 -15.36 -18.21
N ALA A 275 14.49 -14.15 -18.61
CA ALA A 275 15.23 -13.33 -19.57
C ALA A 275 16.60 -12.89 -19.04
N GLU A 276 16.68 -12.48 -17.77
CA GLU A 276 17.93 -12.07 -17.11
C GLU A 276 18.94 -13.23 -17.04
N VAL A 277 18.51 -14.38 -16.52
CA VAL A 277 19.39 -15.56 -16.41
C VAL A 277 19.78 -16.09 -17.79
N ALA A 278 18.85 -16.06 -18.76
CA ALA A 278 19.15 -16.44 -20.14
C ALA A 278 20.22 -15.52 -20.74
N LEU A 279 20.07 -14.20 -20.57
CA LEU A 279 21.05 -13.21 -21.03
C LEU A 279 22.44 -13.52 -20.47
N TRP A 280 22.54 -13.74 -19.15
CA TRP A 280 23.81 -14.08 -18.51
C TRP A 280 24.41 -15.36 -19.09
N VAL A 281 23.65 -16.47 -19.09
CA VAL A 281 24.15 -17.78 -19.48
C VAL A 281 24.55 -17.81 -20.96
N PHE A 282 23.69 -17.34 -21.87
CA PHE A 282 23.99 -17.41 -23.29
C PHE A 282 25.17 -16.51 -23.70
N VAL A 283 25.38 -15.39 -23.01
CA VAL A 283 26.52 -14.50 -23.28
C VAL A 283 27.81 -15.08 -22.70
N THR A 284 27.79 -15.56 -21.46
CA THR A 284 29.02 -15.91 -20.74
C THR A 284 29.47 -17.36 -20.91
N TYR A 285 28.54 -18.31 -21.13
CA TYR A 285 28.83 -19.74 -20.94
C TYR A 285 29.97 -20.26 -21.81
N TYR A 286 29.85 -20.08 -23.12
CA TYR A 286 30.87 -20.57 -24.05
C TYR A 286 32.15 -19.72 -24.02
N VAL A 287 32.04 -18.43 -23.69
CA VAL A 287 33.19 -17.50 -23.66
C VAL A 287 34.10 -17.75 -22.45
N MET A 288 33.52 -18.16 -21.32
CA MET A 288 34.26 -18.57 -20.14
C MET A 288 34.88 -19.97 -20.27
N GLY A 289 34.61 -20.69 -21.37
CA GLY A 289 35.15 -22.01 -21.64
C GLY A 289 34.47 -23.14 -20.86
N PHE A 290 33.20 -22.96 -20.46
CA PHE A 290 32.41 -24.06 -19.87
C PHE A 290 32.22 -25.20 -20.89
N ASP A 291 31.73 -26.35 -20.41
CA ASP A 291 31.62 -27.55 -21.22
C ASP A 291 30.76 -27.35 -22.49
N PRO A 292 31.24 -27.69 -23.69
CA PRO A 292 30.52 -27.39 -24.92
C PRO A 292 29.17 -28.12 -25.05
N ASN A 293 28.89 -29.13 -24.21
CA ASN A 293 27.62 -29.85 -24.23
C ASN A 293 26.43 -28.95 -23.85
N VAL A 294 25.48 -28.82 -24.78
CA VAL A 294 24.24 -28.05 -24.62
C VAL A 294 23.40 -28.52 -23.43
N GLU A 295 23.42 -29.80 -23.10
CA GLU A 295 22.71 -30.34 -21.92
C GLU A 295 23.24 -29.71 -20.62
N ARG A 296 24.57 -29.50 -20.53
CA ARG A 296 25.21 -28.90 -19.35
C ARG A 296 24.93 -27.40 -19.26
N LEU A 297 24.78 -26.72 -20.41
CA LEU A 297 24.31 -25.35 -20.47
C LEU A 297 22.91 -25.22 -19.87
N PHE A 298 21.97 -26.06 -20.29
CA PHE A 298 20.60 -26.03 -19.74
C PHE A 298 20.55 -26.36 -18.25
N ARG A 299 21.39 -27.29 -17.78
CA ARG A 299 21.52 -27.57 -16.34
C ARG A 299 22.01 -26.34 -15.57
N GLN A 300 23.03 -25.64 -16.07
CA GLN A 300 23.51 -24.40 -15.43
C GLN A 300 22.46 -23.30 -15.47
N PHE A 301 21.75 -23.14 -16.59
CA PHE A 301 20.63 -22.20 -16.71
C PHE A 301 19.54 -22.46 -15.66
N LEU A 302 19.08 -23.71 -15.53
CA LEU A 302 18.06 -24.07 -14.54
C LEU A 302 18.55 -23.85 -13.12
N LEU A 303 19.80 -24.19 -12.81
CA LEU A 303 20.40 -23.96 -11.48
C LEU A 303 20.43 -22.47 -11.13
N LEU A 304 20.91 -21.61 -12.05
CA LEU A 304 20.95 -20.17 -11.83
C LEU A 304 19.55 -19.56 -11.76
N LEU A 305 18.58 -20.09 -12.52
CA LEU A 305 17.19 -19.67 -12.44
C LEU A 305 16.57 -19.97 -11.07
N PHE A 306 16.75 -21.19 -10.56
CA PHE A 306 16.26 -21.54 -9.22
C PHE A 306 16.95 -20.73 -8.14
N LEU A 307 18.27 -20.52 -8.25
CA LEU A 307 19.00 -19.68 -7.31
C LEU A 307 18.47 -18.24 -7.31
N HIS A 308 18.22 -17.66 -8.48
CA HIS A 308 17.65 -16.32 -8.60
C HIS A 308 16.25 -16.24 -7.96
N GLN A 309 15.42 -17.27 -8.13
CA GLN A 309 14.11 -17.35 -7.48
C GLN A 309 14.22 -17.48 -5.96
N VAL A 310 15.15 -18.30 -5.46
CA VAL A 310 15.40 -18.45 -4.02
C VAL A 310 15.93 -17.13 -3.43
N ALA A 311 16.85 -16.46 -4.11
CA ALA A 311 17.33 -15.14 -3.71
C ALA A 311 16.18 -14.12 -3.62
N SER A 312 15.39 -13.97 -4.69
CA SER A 312 14.23 -13.06 -4.73
C SER A 312 13.18 -13.42 -3.66
N GLY A 313 13.00 -14.70 -3.34
CA GLY A 313 12.10 -15.17 -2.28
C GLY A 313 12.63 -14.90 -0.87
N LEU A 314 13.90 -15.22 -0.60
CA LEU A 314 14.56 -15.03 0.69
C LEU A 314 14.52 -13.56 1.10
N PHE A 315 14.87 -12.68 0.17
CA PHE A 315 14.91 -11.26 0.43
C PHE A 315 13.53 -10.63 0.67
N ARG A 316 12.46 -11.21 0.08
CA ARG A 316 11.08 -10.81 0.42
C ARG A 316 10.68 -11.27 1.81
N TYR A 317 11.19 -12.40 2.28
CA TYR A 317 10.89 -12.92 3.61
C TYR A 317 11.60 -12.12 4.71
N THR A 318 12.83 -11.65 4.48
CA THR A 318 13.62 -10.93 5.50
C THR A 318 13.15 -9.50 5.80
N GLU A 319 12.31 -8.92 4.94
CA GLU A 319 11.81 -7.54 5.09
C GLU A 319 10.30 -7.44 5.34
N ILE A 320 9.63 -8.57 5.55
CA ILE A 320 8.25 -8.65 6.10
C ILE A 320 8.35 -8.92 7.59
#